data_AF-A0A261U672-F1
#
_entry.id   AF-A0A261U672-F1
#
_cell.length_a   1.000
_cell.length_b   1.000
_cell.length_c   1.000
_cell.angle_alpha   90.00
_cell.angle_beta   90.00
_cell.angle_gamma   90.00
#
_symmetry.space_group_name_H-M   'P 1'
#
loop_
_entity.id
_entity.type
_entity.pdbx_description
1 polymer ?
#
loop_
_entity_poly.entity_id
_entity_poly.type
_entity_poly.pdbx_seq_one_letter_code
_entity_poly.pdbx_strand_id
1 'polypeptide(L)' 'MNWANLISDMQTWGWTQARIAAALGGKPQSWVADILKGRYRDLKWSDGQRLIRLHKRESRKRSDIELSQQEVA' A
#
# COMPACT_ATOMS: atom_id res chain seq x y z
N MET A 1 4.55 12.77 6.00
CA MET A 1 3.83 11.49 6.14
C MET A 1 4.82 10.36 5.89
N ASN A 2 4.73 9.23 6.59
CA ASN A 2 5.63 8.10 6.34
C ASN A 2 5.05 7.19 5.25
N TRP A 3 5.36 7.51 3.99
CA TRP A 3 4.86 6.79 2.82
C TRP A 3 5.38 5.35 2.73
N ALA A 4 6.62 5.14 3.19
CA ALA A 4 7.25 3.82 3.20
C ALA A 4 6.49 2.84 4.08
N ASN A 5 5.99 3.28 5.24
CA ASN A 5 5.19 2.43 6.13
C ASN A 5 3.92 1.91 5.45
N LEU A 6 3.18 2.77 4.72
CA LEU A 6 1.97 2.32 4.02
C LEU A 6 2.29 1.25 2.96
N ILE A 7 3.40 1.41 2.23
CA ILE A 7 3.83 0.43 1.23
C ILE A 7 4.29 -0.86 1.92
N SER A 8 5.03 -0.73 3.02
CA SER A 8 5.53 -1.87 3.80
C SER A 8 4.38 -2.70 4.37
N ASP A 9 3.35 -2.08 4.94
CA ASP A 9 2.15 -2.76 5.41
C ASP A 9 1.53 -3.60 4.28
N MET A 10 1.35 -3.01 3.10
CA MET A 10 0.83 -3.72 1.95
C MET A 10 1.71 -4.92 1.54
N GLN A 11 3.03 -4.78 1.62
CA GLN A 11 3.95 -5.88 1.36
C GLN A 11 3.83 -7.00 2.40
N THR A 12 3.61 -6.68 3.68
CA THR A 12 3.31 -7.71 4.70
C THR A 12 1.99 -8.43 4.40
N TRP A 13 1.07 -7.77 3.70
CA TRP A 13 -0.17 -8.40 3.21
C TRP A 13 0.01 -9.20 1.92
N GLY A 14 1.23 -9.35 1.42
CA GLY A 14 1.56 -10.11 0.21
C GLY A 14 1.47 -9.30 -1.09
N TRP A 15 1.37 -7.97 -1.03
CA TRP A 15 1.43 -7.16 -2.25
C TRP A 15 2.85 -6.98 -2.74
N THR A 16 3.08 -7.25 -4.04
CA THR A 16 4.35 -6.95 -4.69
C THR A 16 4.45 -5.47 -5.05
N GLN A 17 5.67 -4.94 -5.15
CA GLN A 17 5.88 -3.55 -5.58
C GLN A 17 5.28 -3.27 -6.96
N ALA A 18 5.34 -4.24 -7.88
CA ALA A 18 4.74 -4.13 -9.22
C ALA A 18 3.21 -3.97 -9.15
N ARG A 19 2.54 -4.77 -8.30
CA ARG A 19 1.09 -4.67 -8.08
C ARG A 19 0.70 -3.33 -7.47
N ILE A 20 1.48 -2.84 -6.49
CA ILE A 20 1.26 -1.52 -5.88
C ILE A 20 1.40 -0.42 -6.94
N ALA A 21 2.46 -0.48 -7.75
CA ALA A 21 2.72 0.52 -8.79
C ALA A 21 1.60 0.54 -9.85
N ALA A 22 1.11 -0.63 -10.28
CA ALA A 22 -0.04 -0.77 -11.16
C ALA A 22 -1.30 -0.13 -10.56
N ALA A 23 -1.59 -0.41 -9.28
CA ALA A 23 -2.74 0.14 -8.57
C ALA A 23 -2.65 1.67 -8.35
N LEU A 24 -1.45 2.25 -8.40
CA LEU A 24 -1.23 3.70 -8.29
C LEU A 24 -1.29 4.44 -9.64
N GLY A 25 -1.88 3.81 -10.66
CA GLY A 25 -2.09 4.38 -11.99
C GLY A 25 -1.02 3.97 -12.99
N GLY A 26 -0.53 2.72 -12.91
CA GLY A 26 0.45 2.20 -13.87
C GLY A 26 1.84 2.80 -13.72
N LYS A 27 2.25 3.18 -12.49
CA LYS A 27 3.59 3.70 -12.26
C LYS A 27 4.64 2.58 -12.42
N PRO A 28 5.91 2.93 -12.71
CA PRO A 28 6.99 1.95 -12.70
C PRO A 28 7.18 1.34 -11.31
N GLN A 29 7.54 0.05 -11.24
CA GLN A 29 7.90 -0.59 -9.97
C GLN A 29 9.03 0.15 -9.25
N SER A 30 10.02 0.68 -9.99
CA SER A 30 11.15 1.45 -9.44
C SER A 30 10.69 2.66 -8.63
N TRP A 31 9.58 3.30 -9.02
CA TRP A 31 9.01 4.43 -8.27
C TRP A 31 8.58 4.00 -6.85
N VAL A 32 8.00 2.81 -6.70
CA VAL A 32 7.65 2.24 -5.38
C VAL A 32 8.92 1.92 -4.58
N ALA A 33 9.94 1.36 -5.24
CA ALA A 33 11.22 1.08 -4.60
C ALA A 33 11.92 2.36 -4.10
N ASP A 34 11.83 3.46 -4.85
CA ASP A 34 12.41 4.74 -4.47
C ASP A 34 11.70 5.37 -3.26
N ILE A 35 10.39 5.19 -3.12
CA ILE A 35 9.65 5.59 -1.92
C ILE A 35 10.10 4.79 -0.69
N LEU A 36 10.24 3.47 -0.83
CA LEU A 36 10.73 2.61 0.26
C LEU A 36 12.15 2.96 0.69
N LYS A 37 12.99 3.41 -0.26
CA LYS A 37 14.35 3.89 0.02
C LYS A 37 14.39 5.31 0.59
N GLY A 38 13.25 5.97 0.81
CA GLY A 38 13.17 7.32 1.34
C GLY A 38 13.72 8.39 0.39
N ARG A 39 13.82 8.12 -0.91
CA ARG A 39 14.34 9.07 -1.90
C ARG A 39 13.40 10.25 -2.15
N TYR A 40 12.14 10.11 -1.78
CA TYR A 40 11.15 11.18 -1.82
C TYR A 40 10.87 11.70 -0.43
N ARG A 41 11.11 13.01 -0.22
CA ARG A 41 10.67 13.71 1.00
C ARG A 41 9.14 13.73 1.09
N ASP A 42 8.47 13.88 -0.05
CA ASP A 42 7.02 13.83 -0.13
C ASP A 42 6.55 13.38 -1.53
N LEU A 43 5.28 12.96 -1.62
CA LEU A 43 4.62 12.60 -2.88
C LEU A 43 3.78 13.77 -3.38
N LYS A 44 3.53 13.80 -4.70
CA LYS A 44 2.48 14.68 -5.24
C LYS A 44 1.15 14.34 -4.55
N TRP A 45 0.35 15.36 -4.24
CA TRP A 45 -0.90 15.19 -3.49
C TRP A 45 -1.81 14.10 -4.07
N SER A 46 -1.95 14.03 -5.39
CA SER A 46 -2.75 13.01 -6.08
C SER A 46 -2.23 11.59 -5.85
N ASP A 47 -0.90 11.40 -5.86
CA ASP A 47 -0.25 10.12 -5.62
C ASP A 47 -0.38 9.70 -4.15
N GLY A 48 -0.16 10.64 -3.22
CA GLY A 48 -0.34 10.42 -1.79
C GLY A 48 -1.79 10.04 -1.46
N GLN A 49 -2.78 10.76 -2.00
CA GLN A 49 -4.20 10.45 -1.81
C GLN A 49 -4.57 9.07 -2.37
N ARG A 50 -4.05 8.69 -3.55
CA ARG A 50 -4.27 7.36 -4.11
C ARG A 50 -3.69 6.27 -3.22
N LEU A 51 -2.46 6.44 -2.73
CA LEU A 51 -1.82 5.49 -1.82
C LEU A 51 -2.60 5.33 -0.51
N ILE A 52 -3.04 6.43 0.09
CA ILE A 52 -3.86 6.41 1.32
C ILE A 52 -5.17 5.65 1.09
N ARG A 53 -5.87 5.93 -0.01
CA ARG A 53 -7.14 5.26 -0.33
C ARG A 53 -6.95 3.77 -0.59
N LEU A 54 -5.90 3.42 -1.32
CA LEU A 54 -5.53 2.04 -1.60
C LEU A 54 -5.25 1.29 -0.30
N HIS A 55 -4.35 1.80 0.54
CA HIS A 55 -4.03 1.19 1.84
C HIS A 55 -5.26 1.02 2.73
N LYS A 56 -6.08 2.08 2.90
CA LYS A 56 -7.32 2.01 3.70
C LYS A 56 -8.33 0.99 3.20
N ARG A 57 -8.39 0.75 1.89
CA ARG A 57 -9.30 -0.24 1.29
C ARG A 57 -8.81 -1.65 1.58
N GLU A 58 -7.53 -1.91 1.37
CA GLU A 58 -6.96 -3.24 1.56
C GLU A 58 -6.82 -3.62 3.05
N SER A 59 -6.51 -2.65 3.92
CA SER A 59 -6.50 -2.86 5.37
C SER A 59 -7.86 -3.32 5.89
N ARG A 60 -8.95 -2.64 5.50
CA ARG A 60 -10.32 -3.02 5.88
C ARG A 60 -10.68 -4.41 5.41
N LYS A 61 -10.44 -4.70 4.13
CA LYS A 61 -10.68 -6.03 3.55
C LYS A 61 -9.97 -7.14 4.34
N ARG A 62 -8.77 -6.85 4.87
CA ARG A 62 -8.02 -7.82 5.67
C ARG A 62 -8.58 -7.97 7.08
N SER A 63 -8.96 -6.89 7.74
CA SER A 63 -9.64 -6.96 9.04
C SER A 63 -10.94 -7.76 8.96
N ASP A 64 -11.71 -7.60 7.88
CA ASP A 64 -12.95 -8.35 7.67
C ASP A 64 -12.69 -9.86 7.50
N ILE A 65 -11.60 -10.24 6.80
CA ILE A 65 -11.18 -11.64 6.65
C ILE A 65 -10.77 -12.22 8.01
N GLU A 66 -10.00 -11.49 8.81
CA GLU A 66 -9.51 -11.97 10.10
C GLU A 66 -10.65 -12.19 11.10
N LEU A 67 -11.63 -11.28 11.14
CA LEU A 67 -12.84 -11.43 11.94
C LEU A 67 -13.66 -12.67 11.52
N SER A 68 -13.82 -12.89 10.22
CA SER A 68 -14.55 -14.07 9.71
C SER A 68 -13.88 -15.40 10.04
N GLN A 69 -12.56 -15.42 10.25
CA GLN A 69 -11.83 -16.64 10.62
C GLN A 69 -11.89 -16.94 12.12
N GLN A 70 -12.17 -15.95 12.97
CA GLN A 70 -12.34 -16.13 14.41
C GLN A 70 -13.72 -16.67 14.80
N GLU A 71 -14.75 -16.45 13.97
CA GLU A 71 -16.12 -16.93 14.26
C GLU A 71 -16.36 -18.42 13.93
N VAL A 72 -15.40 -19.08 13.26
CA VAL A 72 -15.51 -20.48 12.80
C VAL A 72 -14.64 -21.44 13.63
N ALA A 73 -13.86 -20.92 14.59
CA ALA A 73 -12.99 -21.67 15.49
C ALA A 73 -13.64 -21.83 16.89
#